data_AF-A0A4V2MUT9-F1
#
_entry.id   AF-A0A4V2MUT9-F1
#
_cell.length_a   1.000
_cell.length_b   1.000
_cell.length_c   1.000
_cell.angle_alpha   90.00
_cell.angle_beta   90.00
_cell.angle_gamma   90.00
#
_symmetry.space_group_name_H-M   'P 1'
#
loop_
_entity.id
_entity.type
_entity.pdbx_description
1 polymer ?
#
loop_
_entity_poly.entity_id
_entity_poly.type
_entity_poly.pdbx_seq_one_letter_code
_entity_poly.pdbx_strand_id
1 'polypeptide(L)'
;MSRRPPSSAYSSPPPSYQSVPPSTPEPSPQRANHHHHYHHHQPLYTSRTGPAPHASTQPLYNPNVATYGTVRAAVHTPPAAPKLEHREGILKKIAYVALILFAFFSLSQYFFLEAQHQIERSSWERDRKAHAAELREWDRERAERGRERVAFERERQQEIILREQERAAFEREQAEWARQREAHKPFWGTPYLESPACLAYETRRYKARLLNVPLGADWYQACMSTSVEIHGRTLSTPERCEYWNDDVYGSWRVDFDEPECRPRWGDQTWHKGCLRPGIYGLEAPLWGQKYGDDIWALCMTTPGWLSGYPNDMGHPTYCKQEGDRDIGMVGRWEVPDDNCW
;
A
#
# COMPACT_ATOMS: atom_id res chain seq x y z
N MET A 1 -22.93 -33.30 -51.03
CA MET A 1 -21.83 -32.64 -50.29
C MET A 1 -22.43 -31.51 -49.46
N SER A 2 -22.81 -31.76 -48.20
CA SER A 2 -23.33 -30.73 -47.28
C SER A 2 -22.42 -30.66 -46.06
N ARG A 3 -21.71 -29.54 -45.91
CA ARG A 3 -20.85 -29.27 -44.74
C ARG A 3 -21.74 -28.77 -43.60
N ARG A 4 -21.71 -29.49 -42.47
CA ARG A 4 -22.25 -29.01 -41.18
C ARG A 4 -21.32 -27.93 -40.61
N PRO A 5 -21.84 -26.87 -39.96
CA PRO A 5 -21.03 -25.93 -39.20
C PRO A 5 -20.56 -26.55 -37.87
N PRO A 6 -19.41 -26.11 -37.33
CA PRO A 6 -18.89 -26.60 -36.06
C PRO A 6 -19.72 -26.05 -34.88
N SER A 7 -19.94 -26.92 -33.90
CA SER A 7 -20.62 -26.65 -32.65
C SER A 7 -19.92 -25.56 -31.84
N SER A 8 -20.66 -24.49 -31.57
CA SER A 8 -20.37 -23.45 -30.59
C SER A 8 -19.98 -24.07 -29.24
N ALA A 9 -18.76 -23.80 -28.78
CA ALA A 9 -18.32 -24.08 -27.43
C ALA A 9 -19.14 -23.22 -26.45
N TYR A 10 -20.00 -23.86 -25.67
CA TYR A 10 -20.63 -23.25 -24.51
C TYR A 10 -19.53 -22.87 -23.52
N SER A 11 -19.30 -21.56 -23.37
CA SER A 11 -18.58 -21.02 -22.22
C SER A 11 -19.42 -21.34 -20.98
N SER A 12 -18.87 -22.13 -20.07
CA SER A 12 -19.50 -22.40 -18.79
C SER A 12 -19.78 -21.08 -18.07
N PRO A 13 -20.96 -20.92 -17.45
CA PRO A 13 -21.21 -19.76 -16.61
C PRO A 13 -20.22 -19.74 -15.45
N PRO A 14 -19.80 -18.56 -14.97
CA PRO A 14 -18.91 -18.44 -13.83
C PRO A 14 -19.54 -19.13 -12.61
N PRO A 15 -18.73 -19.74 -11.72
CA PRO A 15 -19.25 -20.35 -10.50
C PRO A 15 -19.99 -19.28 -9.69
N SER A 16 -21.25 -19.55 -9.37
CA SER A 16 -22.02 -18.75 -8.43
C SER A 16 -21.29 -18.80 -7.10
N TYR A 17 -20.72 -17.67 -6.69
CA TYR A 17 -20.15 -17.55 -5.36
C TYR A 17 -21.30 -17.65 -4.36
N GLN A 18 -21.39 -18.80 -3.70
CA GLN A 18 -22.00 -18.91 -2.40
C GLN A 18 -21.31 -17.91 -1.50
N SER A 19 -22.09 -16.94 -1.03
CA SER A 19 -21.73 -15.96 -0.03
C SER A 19 -21.11 -16.72 1.15
N VAL A 20 -19.81 -16.53 1.39
CA VAL A 20 -19.20 -16.95 2.65
C VAL A 20 -19.92 -16.13 3.74
N PRO A 21 -20.63 -16.78 4.68
CA PRO A 21 -21.30 -16.04 5.73
C PRO A 21 -20.25 -15.30 6.58
N PRO A 22 -20.58 -14.09 7.09
CA PRO A 22 -19.67 -13.34 7.94
C PRO A 22 -19.35 -14.19 9.16
N SER A 23 -18.07 -14.52 9.33
CA SER A 23 -17.57 -15.21 10.52
C SER A 23 -17.93 -14.38 11.75
N THR A 24 -18.81 -14.93 12.59
CA THR A 24 -19.09 -14.46 13.94
C THR A 24 -17.79 -14.29 14.73
N PRO A 25 -17.61 -13.17 15.45
CA PRO A 25 -16.45 -12.99 16.31
C PRO A 25 -16.55 -13.95 17.50
N GLU A 26 -15.64 -14.91 17.53
CA GLU A 26 -15.48 -15.84 18.66
C GLU A 26 -14.89 -15.09 19.88
N PRO A 27 -15.41 -15.31 21.10
CA PRO A 27 -14.97 -14.59 22.28
C PRO A 27 -13.56 -15.02 22.70
N SER A 28 -12.71 -14.03 22.95
CA SER A 28 -11.30 -14.19 23.33
C SER A 28 -11.12 -15.06 24.58
N PRO A 29 -10.22 -16.06 24.58
CA PRO A 29 -9.82 -16.71 25.80
C PRO A 29 -8.82 -15.81 26.54
N GLN A 30 -9.15 -15.51 27.80
CA GLN A 30 -8.25 -14.86 28.76
C GLN A 30 -6.91 -15.59 28.79
N ARG A 31 -5.84 -14.93 28.33
CA ARG A 31 -4.48 -15.46 28.40
C ARG A 31 -3.71 -14.72 29.48
N ALA A 32 -3.31 -15.49 30.48
CA ALA A 32 -2.54 -15.09 31.63
C ALA A 32 -1.24 -14.37 31.25
N ASN A 33 -0.92 -13.37 32.06
CA ASN A 33 0.32 -12.62 32.08
C ASN A 33 1.54 -13.54 32.17
N HIS A 34 2.40 -13.49 31.15
CA HIS A 34 3.83 -13.75 31.34
C HIS A 34 4.63 -12.64 30.66
N HIS A 35 5.21 -11.78 31.50
CA HIS A 35 6.20 -10.78 31.13
C HIS A 35 7.50 -11.47 30.67
N HIS A 36 7.86 -11.27 29.40
CA HIS A 36 9.25 -11.31 28.96
C HIS A 36 9.60 -9.99 28.30
N HIS A 37 10.49 -9.24 28.96
CA HIS A 37 11.16 -8.08 28.40
C HIS A 37 12.07 -8.50 27.25
N TYR A 38 11.78 -8.05 26.04
CA TYR A 38 12.74 -7.97 24.94
C TYR A 38 13.02 -6.50 24.65
N HIS A 39 14.28 -6.10 24.84
CA HIS A 39 14.80 -4.82 24.42
C HIS A 39 14.92 -4.79 22.88
N HIS A 40 14.16 -3.90 22.24
CA HIS A 40 14.35 -3.53 20.84
C HIS A 40 15.38 -2.40 20.75
N HIS A 41 16.54 -2.67 20.15
CA HIS A 41 17.37 -1.65 19.54
C HIS A 41 17.01 -1.55 18.04
N GLN A 42 16.57 -0.37 17.62
CA GLN A 42 16.39 0.00 16.21
C GLN A 42 17.74 0.41 15.61
N PRO A 43 18.01 0.10 14.33
CA PRO A 43 18.99 0.84 13.55
C PRO A 43 18.29 1.80 12.59
N LEU A 44 18.58 3.10 12.77
CA LEU A 44 18.30 4.13 11.79
C LEU A 44 19.35 4.05 10.68
N TYR A 45 18.88 3.85 9.44
CA TYR A 45 19.64 4.08 8.23
C TYR A 45 19.55 5.56 7.85
N THR A 46 20.69 6.25 7.80
CA THR A 46 20.83 7.48 7.01
C THR A 46 22.08 7.37 6.15
N SER A 47 21.85 7.45 4.85
CA SER A 47 22.81 7.48 3.76
C SER A 47 23.22 8.91 3.43
N ARG A 48 24.54 9.19 3.32
CA ARG A 48 25.07 10.17 2.34
C ARG A 48 26.61 10.20 2.21
N THR A 49 27.03 10.01 0.96
CA THR A 49 28.13 10.67 0.18
C THR A 49 29.60 10.53 0.60
N GLY A 50 30.45 10.10 -0.37
CA GLY A 50 31.88 9.75 -0.29
C GLY A 50 32.87 10.92 -0.03
N PRO A 51 34.15 10.91 -0.48
CA PRO A 51 34.92 9.94 -1.27
C PRO A 51 36.20 9.38 -0.56
N ALA A 52 36.89 8.43 -1.22
CA ALA A 52 38.21 7.85 -0.88
C ALA A 52 39.35 8.92 -0.81
N PRO A 53 40.63 8.64 -0.43
CA PRO A 53 41.33 7.34 -0.26
C PRO A 53 42.35 7.27 0.93
N HIS A 54 43.17 6.20 0.94
CA HIS A 54 44.36 5.91 1.77
C HIS A 54 44.12 5.29 3.15
N ALA A 55 44.61 4.06 3.35
CA ALA A 55 45.85 3.83 4.11
C ALA A 55 46.09 2.33 4.37
N SER A 56 47.31 1.90 4.03
CA SER A 56 48.18 1.09 4.89
C SER A 56 47.67 -0.27 5.36
N THR A 57 47.96 -1.29 4.55
CA THR A 57 48.21 -2.66 4.98
C THR A 57 49.36 -2.69 6.00
N GLN A 58 49.15 -3.26 7.18
CA GLN A 58 50.24 -3.83 7.98
C GLN A 58 49.88 -5.24 8.47
N PRO A 59 50.79 -6.22 8.32
CA PRO A 59 50.64 -7.56 8.87
C PRO A 59 51.07 -7.61 10.34
N LEU A 60 50.30 -8.31 11.17
CA LEU A 60 50.67 -8.65 12.54
C LEU A 60 51.83 -9.66 12.51
N TYR A 61 53.01 -9.12 12.78
CA TYR A 61 54.23 -9.81 13.14
C TYR A 61 54.10 -10.36 14.56
N ASN A 62 54.24 -11.68 14.74
CA ASN A 62 54.29 -12.32 16.06
C ASN A 62 55.72 -12.83 16.30
N PRO A 63 56.54 -12.16 17.15
CA PRO A 63 57.88 -12.60 17.47
C PRO A 63 57.88 -13.32 18.82
N ASN A 64 58.09 -14.63 18.81
CA ASN A 64 58.61 -15.34 19.97
C ASN A 64 59.92 -16.02 19.56
N VAL A 65 60.97 -15.21 19.61
CA VAL A 65 62.38 -15.61 19.53
C VAL A 65 62.74 -16.25 20.86
N ALA A 66 62.88 -17.58 20.88
CA ALA A 66 63.56 -18.28 21.96
C ALA A 66 65.08 -18.13 21.78
N THR A 67 65.67 -17.32 22.65
CA THR A 67 67.11 -17.13 22.83
C THR A 67 67.77 -18.41 23.34
N TYR A 68 68.65 -19.02 22.53
CA TYR A 68 69.60 -20.02 23.02
C TYR A 68 70.91 -19.34 23.45
N GLY A 69 71.28 -19.56 24.70
CA GLY A 69 72.41 -18.93 25.38
C GLY A 69 73.77 -19.35 24.83
N THR A 70 74.66 -18.37 24.79
CA THR A 70 76.11 -18.52 24.60
C THR A 70 76.74 -19.23 25.81
N VAL A 71 77.24 -20.45 25.63
CA VAL A 71 78.13 -21.11 26.60
C VAL A 71 79.57 -20.69 26.28
N ARG A 72 80.18 -19.90 27.17
CA ARG A 72 81.62 -19.62 27.21
C ARG A 72 82.35 -20.88 27.70
N ALA A 73 83.21 -21.45 26.87
CA ALA A 73 84.19 -22.45 27.31
C ALA A 73 85.47 -21.72 27.78
N ALA A 74 85.89 -22.01 29.01
CA ALA A 74 87.10 -21.50 29.61
C ALA A 74 88.35 -22.13 28.99
N VAL A 75 89.35 -21.29 28.71
CA VAL A 75 90.71 -21.67 28.36
C VAL A 75 91.44 -22.03 29.65
N HIS A 76 91.90 -23.27 29.79
CA HIS A 76 93.07 -23.58 30.63
C HIS A 76 93.89 -24.73 30.06
N THR A 77 95.19 -24.51 30.19
CA THR A 77 96.38 -25.16 29.62
C THR A 77 96.67 -26.56 30.14
N PRO A 78 97.18 -27.48 29.29
CA PRO A 78 97.73 -28.77 29.71
C PRO A 78 99.24 -28.69 30.07
N PRO A 79 99.74 -29.47 31.05
CA PRO A 79 101.17 -29.56 31.34
C PRO A 79 101.89 -30.68 30.57
N ALA A 80 103.09 -30.30 30.10
CA ALA A 80 104.32 -31.02 29.78
C ALA A 80 104.32 -32.54 29.46
N ALA A 81 104.78 -32.82 28.23
CA ALA A 81 105.10 -34.15 27.70
C ALA A 81 106.55 -34.58 28.00
N PRO A 82 106.84 -35.89 28.14
CA PRO A 82 108.18 -36.43 28.03
C PRO A 82 108.49 -36.91 26.60
N LYS A 83 109.75 -36.70 26.21
CA LYS A 83 110.35 -37.00 24.89
C LYS A 83 110.38 -38.51 24.63
N LEU A 84 109.93 -38.93 23.45
CA LEU A 84 110.23 -40.23 22.85
C LEU A 84 110.73 -40.02 21.42
N GLU A 85 112.04 -39.93 21.28
CA GLU A 85 112.74 -40.12 20.01
C GLU A 85 112.72 -41.61 19.63
N HIS A 86 112.85 -41.87 18.33
CA HIS A 86 113.14 -43.17 17.71
C HIS A 86 111.95 -44.02 17.23
N ARG A 87 111.16 -43.50 16.25
CA ARG A 87 110.26 -44.34 15.43
C ARG A 87 109.84 -43.75 14.07
N GLU A 88 110.79 -43.17 13.31
CA GLU A 88 110.51 -42.49 12.02
C GLU A 88 109.98 -43.40 10.89
N GLY A 89 110.16 -44.72 10.96
CA GLY A 89 109.64 -45.66 9.93
C GLY A 89 108.18 -46.09 10.15
N ILE A 90 107.71 -46.11 11.39
CA ILE A 90 106.35 -46.56 11.75
C ILE A 90 105.37 -45.39 11.68
N LEU A 91 105.80 -44.19 12.07
CA LEU A 91 104.98 -42.97 11.99
C LEU A 91 104.57 -42.60 10.56
N LYS A 92 105.45 -42.77 9.57
CA LYS A 92 105.10 -42.52 8.16
C LYS A 92 104.05 -43.50 7.63
N LYS A 93 104.10 -44.77 8.06
CA LYS A 93 103.08 -45.77 7.69
C LYS A 93 101.75 -45.51 8.40
N ILE A 94 101.78 -45.15 9.68
CA ILE A 94 100.57 -44.76 10.44
C ILE A 94 99.96 -43.48 9.85
N ALA A 95 100.77 -42.48 9.50
CA ALA A 95 100.30 -41.24 8.87
C ALA A 95 99.70 -41.49 7.48
N TYR A 96 100.29 -42.37 6.68
CA TYR A 96 99.75 -42.75 5.38
C TYR A 96 98.42 -43.51 5.51
N VAL A 97 98.33 -44.46 6.44
CA VAL A 97 97.08 -45.17 6.76
C VAL A 97 96.03 -44.21 7.31
N ALA A 98 96.40 -43.26 8.17
CA ALA A 98 95.50 -42.24 8.70
C ALA A 98 94.99 -41.30 7.60
N LEU A 99 95.83 -40.90 6.63
CA LEU A 99 95.42 -40.13 5.46
C LEU A 99 94.45 -40.90 4.57
N ILE A 100 94.68 -42.19 4.34
CA ILE A 100 93.76 -43.05 3.58
C ILE A 100 92.42 -43.18 4.31
N LEU A 101 92.43 -43.43 5.62
CA LEU A 101 91.22 -43.52 6.43
C LEU A 101 90.47 -42.19 6.49
N PHE A 102 91.18 -41.06 6.58
CA PHE A 102 90.58 -39.72 6.56
C PHE A 102 89.97 -39.39 5.19
N ALA A 103 90.65 -39.74 4.09
CA ALA A 103 90.12 -39.60 2.74
C ALA A 103 88.88 -40.47 2.54
N PHE A 104 88.92 -41.73 3.00
CA PHE A 104 87.78 -42.64 2.93
C PHE A 104 86.60 -42.16 3.78
N PHE A 105 86.86 -41.66 4.98
CA PHE A 105 85.86 -41.07 5.85
C PHE A 105 85.25 -39.80 5.26
N SER A 106 86.08 -38.89 4.72
CA SER A 106 85.64 -37.66 4.06
C SER A 106 84.79 -37.95 2.83
N LEU A 107 85.19 -38.94 2.01
CA LEU A 107 84.39 -39.42 0.89
C LEU A 107 83.08 -40.06 1.37
N SER A 108 83.11 -40.90 2.42
CA SER A 108 81.89 -41.50 2.98
C SER A 108 80.94 -40.45 3.55
N GLN A 109 81.45 -39.39 4.18
CA GLN A 109 80.64 -38.30 4.72
C GLN A 109 80.04 -37.47 3.58
N TYR A 110 80.80 -37.22 2.51
CA TYR A 110 80.29 -36.56 1.31
C TYR A 110 79.19 -37.39 0.63
N PHE A 111 79.39 -38.70 0.44
CA PHE A 111 78.37 -39.59 -0.10
C PHE A 111 77.14 -39.67 0.79
N PHE A 112 77.29 -39.64 2.12
CA PHE A 112 76.17 -39.64 3.05
C PHE A 112 75.37 -38.32 3.00
N LEU A 113 76.05 -37.17 2.94
CA LEU A 113 75.40 -35.87 2.77
C LEU A 113 74.67 -35.78 1.42
N GLU A 114 75.30 -36.24 0.34
CA GLU A 114 74.66 -36.27 -0.98
C GLU A 114 73.47 -37.24 -0.99
N ALA A 115 73.58 -38.42 -0.35
CA ALA A 115 72.47 -39.35 -0.21
C ALA A 115 71.31 -38.75 0.59
N GLN A 116 71.56 -38.05 1.70
CA GLN A 116 70.53 -37.34 2.45
C GLN A 116 69.87 -36.23 1.62
N HIS A 117 70.67 -35.46 0.89
CA HIS A 117 70.19 -34.40 0.04
C HIS A 117 69.36 -34.93 -1.15
N GLN A 118 69.73 -36.07 -1.73
CA GLN A 118 68.95 -36.74 -2.77
C GLN A 118 67.61 -37.27 -2.21
N ILE A 119 67.61 -37.86 -1.01
CA ILE A 119 66.38 -38.28 -0.32
C ILE A 119 65.46 -37.07 -0.08
N GLU A 120 66.00 -35.95 0.40
CA GLU A 120 65.25 -34.73 0.66
C GLU A 120 64.71 -34.10 -0.63
N ARG A 121 65.50 -34.04 -1.71
CA ARG A 121 65.01 -33.61 -3.03
C ARG A 121 63.87 -34.50 -3.52
N SER A 122 63.99 -35.82 -3.36
CA SER A 122 62.96 -36.77 -3.76
C SER A 122 61.68 -36.65 -2.93
N SER A 123 61.76 -36.32 -1.64
CA SER A 123 60.57 -36.01 -0.82
C SER A 123 59.95 -34.69 -1.26
N TRP A 124 60.76 -33.65 -1.45
CA TRP A 124 60.28 -32.35 -1.95
C TRP A 124 59.60 -32.44 -3.31
N GLU A 125 60.12 -33.23 -4.25
CA GLU A 125 59.47 -33.45 -5.55
C GLU A 125 58.14 -34.19 -5.42
N ARG A 126 58.06 -35.17 -4.51
CA ARG A 126 56.80 -35.87 -4.20
C ARG A 126 55.79 -34.90 -3.60
N ASP A 127 56.19 -34.08 -2.64
CA ASP A 127 55.33 -33.10 -1.99
C ASP A 127 54.87 -32.03 -2.99
N ARG A 128 55.76 -31.56 -3.87
CA ARG A 128 55.37 -30.63 -4.96
C ARG A 128 54.36 -31.25 -5.91
N LYS A 129 54.52 -32.52 -6.27
CA LYS A 129 53.57 -33.24 -7.13
C LYS A 129 52.24 -33.47 -6.42
N ALA A 130 52.26 -33.83 -5.14
CA ALA A 130 51.07 -34.01 -4.32
C ALA A 130 50.30 -32.68 -4.17
N HIS A 131 50.98 -31.61 -3.79
CA HIS A 131 50.39 -30.27 -3.69
C HIS A 131 49.86 -29.77 -5.05
N ALA A 132 50.60 -30.01 -6.14
CA ALA A 132 50.10 -29.66 -7.47
C ALA A 132 48.85 -30.47 -7.88
N ALA A 133 48.73 -31.72 -7.43
CA ALA A 133 47.54 -32.54 -7.65
C ALA A 133 46.35 -32.02 -6.81
N GLU A 134 46.58 -31.68 -5.55
CA GLU A 134 45.58 -31.08 -4.64
C GLU A 134 45.04 -29.76 -5.18
N LEU A 135 45.92 -28.86 -5.65
CA LEU A 135 45.48 -27.60 -6.27
C LEU A 135 44.59 -27.82 -7.49
N ARG A 136 44.91 -28.80 -8.34
CA ARG A 136 44.07 -29.16 -9.49
C ARG A 136 42.72 -29.74 -9.06
N GLU A 137 42.67 -30.45 -7.95
CA GLU A 137 41.42 -30.94 -7.38
C GLU A 137 40.57 -29.79 -6.86
N TRP A 138 41.15 -28.88 -6.09
CA TRP A 138 40.46 -27.67 -5.62
C TRP A 138 40.01 -26.76 -6.76
N ASP A 139 40.78 -26.65 -7.84
CA ASP A 139 40.39 -25.88 -9.02
C ASP A 139 39.18 -26.51 -9.73
N ARG A 140 39.15 -27.85 -9.84
CA ARG A 140 37.99 -28.58 -10.38
C ARG A 140 36.77 -28.40 -9.50
N GLU A 141 36.91 -28.53 -8.19
CA GLU A 141 35.83 -28.35 -7.24
C GLU A 141 35.30 -26.91 -7.25
N ARG A 142 36.18 -25.90 -7.31
CA ARG A 142 35.77 -24.49 -7.45
C ARG A 142 35.05 -24.24 -8.76
N ALA A 143 35.49 -24.86 -9.87
CA ALA A 143 34.83 -24.74 -11.16
C ALA A 143 33.43 -25.38 -11.14
N GLU A 144 33.29 -26.54 -10.49
CA GLU A 144 32.00 -27.22 -10.32
C GLU A 144 31.02 -26.41 -9.46
N ARG A 145 31.43 -26.01 -8.25
CA ARG A 145 30.62 -25.12 -7.39
C ARG A 145 30.27 -23.80 -8.09
N GLY A 146 31.17 -23.28 -8.92
CA GLY A 146 30.91 -22.09 -9.73
C GLY A 146 29.79 -22.30 -10.75
N ARG A 147 29.78 -23.45 -11.44
CA ARG A 147 28.71 -23.82 -12.39
C ARG A 147 27.37 -24.01 -11.67
N GLU A 148 27.37 -24.67 -10.52
CA GLU A 148 26.17 -24.86 -9.70
C GLU A 148 25.57 -23.52 -9.25
N ARG A 149 26.41 -22.58 -8.76
CA ARG A 149 25.95 -21.24 -8.38
C ARG A 149 25.30 -20.50 -9.55
N VAL A 150 25.89 -20.56 -10.73
CA VAL A 150 25.31 -19.91 -11.93
C VAL A 150 24.00 -20.58 -12.34
N ALA A 151 23.90 -21.91 -12.27
CA ALA A 151 22.66 -22.63 -12.56
C ALA A 151 21.55 -22.27 -11.57
N PHE A 152 21.87 -22.28 -10.28
CA PHE A 152 20.95 -21.89 -9.20
C PHE A 152 20.49 -20.43 -9.34
N GLU A 153 21.40 -19.50 -9.67
CA GLU A 153 21.03 -18.10 -9.89
C GLU A 153 20.09 -17.95 -11.09
N ARG A 154 20.30 -18.71 -12.18
CA ARG A 154 19.41 -18.69 -13.35
C ARG A 154 18.02 -19.22 -13.03
N GLU A 155 17.93 -20.33 -12.31
CA GLU A 155 16.64 -20.90 -11.87
C GLU A 155 15.89 -19.92 -10.98
N ARG A 156 16.59 -19.32 -10.01
CA ARG A 156 16.04 -18.29 -9.13
C ARG A 156 15.55 -17.06 -9.90
N GLN A 157 16.30 -16.60 -10.90
CA GLN A 157 15.88 -15.48 -11.76
C GLN A 157 14.64 -15.83 -12.59
N GLN A 158 14.55 -17.05 -13.13
CA GLN A 158 13.36 -17.52 -13.85
C GLN A 158 12.14 -17.58 -12.93
N GLU A 159 12.29 -18.08 -11.71
CA GLU A 159 11.22 -18.11 -10.72
C GLU A 159 10.73 -16.71 -10.34
N ILE A 160 11.64 -15.75 -10.17
CA ILE A 160 11.29 -14.35 -9.89
C ILE A 160 10.48 -13.77 -11.07
N ILE A 161 10.96 -13.92 -12.30
CA ILE A 161 10.27 -13.42 -13.50
C ILE A 161 8.87 -14.04 -13.61
N LEU A 162 8.73 -15.34 -13.36
CA LEU A 162 7.45 -16.02 -13.41
C LEU A 162 6.48 -15.47 -12.36
N ARG A 163 6.93 -15.31 -11.11
CA ARG A 163 6.11 -14.73 -10.01
C ARG A 163 5.71 -13.29 -10.29
N GLU A 164 6.58 -12.50 -10.91
CA GLU A 164 6.26 -11.14 -11.33
C GLU A 164 5.20 -11.13 -12.43
N GLN A 165 5.29 -12.03 -13.41
CA GLN A 165 4.28 -12.19 -14.45
C GLN A 165 2.92 -12.61 -13.88
N GLU A 166 2.90 -13.56 -12.94
CA GLU A 166 1.68 -14.00 -12.26
C GLU A 166 1.03 -12.86 -11.46
N ARG A 167 1.83 -12.10 -10.69
CA ARG A 167 1.34 -10.94 -9.95
C ARG A 167 0.77 -9.88 -10.89
N ALA A 168 1.48 -9.55 -11.96
CA ALA A 168 1.01 -8.58 -12.95
C ALA A 168 -0.27 -9.05 -13.67
N ALA A 169 -0.41 -10.36 -13.93
CA ALA A 169 -1.64 -10.93 -14.49
C ALA A 169 -2.82 -10.79 -13.52
N PHE A 170 -2.62 -11.15 -12.25
CA PHE A 170 -3.64 -11.01 -11.21
C PHE A 170 -4.06 -9.55 -10.99
N GLU A 171 -3.11 -8.61 -10.99
CA GLU A 171 -3.40 -7.17 -10.87
C GLU A 171 -4.23 -6.65 -12.06
N ARG A 172 -3.92 -7.09 -13.28
CA ARG A 172 -4.71 -6.73 -14.48
C ARG A 172 -6.15 -7.25 -14.39
N GLU A 173 -6.31 -8.51 -13.99
CA GLU A 173 -7.62 -9.11 -13.78
C GLU A 173 -8.41 -8.35 -12.71
N GLN A 174 -7.81 -8.06 -11.55
CA GLN A 174 -8.45 -7.25 -10.52
C GLN A 174 -8.87 -5.86 -11.01
N ALA A 175 -8.02 -5.19 -11.79
CA ALA A 175 -8.33 -3.88 -12.36
C ALA A 175 -9.48 -3.96 -13.38
N GLU A 176 -9.56 -5.02 -14.18
CA GLU A 176 -10.70 -5.27 -15.07
C GLU A 176 -12.00 -5.49 -14.30
N TRP A 177 -11.97 -6.33 -13.27
CA TRP A 177 -13.12 -6.58 -12.41
C TRP A 177 -13.56 -5.32 -11.67
N ALA A 178 -12.62 -4.50 -11.19
CA ALA A 178 -12.93 -3.22 -10.56
C ALA A 178 -13.61 -2.26 -11.55
N ARG A 179 -13.11 -2.14 -12.79
CA ARG A 179 -13.74 -1.34 -13.84
C ARG A 179 -15.14 -1.84 -14.19
N GLN A 180 -15.33 -3.15 -14.28
CA GLN A 180 -16.65 -3.73 -14.52
C GLN A 180 -17.61 -3.43 -13.36
N ARG A 181 -17.17 -3.60 -12.10
CA ARG A 181 -18.01 -3.23 -10.94
C ARG A 181 -18.40 -1.76 -10.95
N GLU A 182 -17.47 -0.86 -11.29
CA GLU A 182 -17.75 0.57 -11.39
C GLU A 182 -18.78 0.85 -12.48
N ALA A 183 -18.63 0.25 -13.66
CA ALA A 183 -19.57 0.42 -14.77
C ALA A 183 -20.98 -0.12 -14.47
N HIS A 184 -21.10 -1.11 -13.59
CA HIS A 184 -22.36 -1.70 -13.17
C HIS A 184 -22.88 -1.11 -11.84
N LYS A 185 -22.29 -0.02 -11.33
CA LYS A 185 -22.88 0.65 -10.17
C LYS A 185 -24.26 1.23 -10.53
N PRO A 186 -25.23 1.15 -9.60
CA PRO A 186 -26.49 1.83 -9.77
C PRO A 186 -26.29 3.33 -9.94
N PHE A 187 -27.05 3.92 -10.85
CA PHE A 187 -27.05 5.37 -11.06
C PHE A 187 -28.44 5.86 -11.44
N TRP A 188 -28.73 7.12 -11.15
CA TRP A 188 -30.00 7.73 -11.51
C TRP A 188 -30.01 8.13 -12.99
N GLY A 189 -31.09 7.80 -13.68
CA GLY A 189 -31.40 8.39 -14.97
C GLY A 189 -31.70 9.90 -14.84
N THR A 190 -31.96 10.57 -15.97
CA THR A 190 -32.25 12.01 -15.97
C THR A 190 -33.45 12.32 -15.07
N PRO A 191 -33.28 13.16 -14.02
CA PRO A 191 -34.38 13.57 -13.18
C PRO A 191 -35.41 14.38 -13.97
N TYR A 192 -36.69 14.12 -13.72
CA TYR A 192 -37.79 14.84 -14.33
C TYR A 192 -38.80 15.27 -13.28
N LEU A 193 -39.61 16.28 -13.61
CA LEU A 193 -40.66 16.77 -12.72
C LEU A 193 -41.75 15.70 -12.58
N GLU A 194 -42.06 15.30 -11.35
CA GLU A 194 -43.17 14.38 -11.08
C GLU A 194 -44.52 15.04 -11.38
N SER A 195 -44.60 16.34 -11.12
CA SER A 195 -45.78 17.18 -11.39
C SER A 195 -45.32 18.60 -11.74
N PRO A 196 -46.03 19.33 -12.62
CA PRO A 196 -45.78 20.75 -12.85
C PRO A 196 -46.13 21.62 -11.63
N ALA A 197 -46.91 21.07 -10.69
CA ALA A 197 -47.39 21.75 -9.50
C ALA A 197 -46.27 22.05 -8.49
N CYS A 198 -46.36 23.21 -7.86
CA CYS A 198 -45.50 23.63 -6.77
C CYS A 198 -46.00 23.08 -5.43
N LEU A 199 -45.08 22.57 -4.62
CA LEU A 199 -45.38 22.06 -3.28
C LEU A 199 -45.31 23.16 -2.22
N ALA A 200 -44.44 24.14 -2.40
CA ALA A 200 -44.22 25.28 -1.52
C ALA A 200 -43.38 26.32 -2.27
N TYR A 201 -43.06 27.46 -1.63
CA TYR A 201 -42.19 28.49 -2.21
C TYR A 201 -40.84 27.87 -2.61
N GLU A 202 -40.43 28.09 -3.86
CA GLU A 202 -39.24 27.49 -4.47
C GLU A 202 -39.15 25.95 -4.37
N THR A 203 -40.28 25.27 -4.16
CA THR A 203 -40.26 23.83 -3.88
C THR A 203 -41.04 23.01 -4.89
N ARG A 204 -40.37 22.03 -5.51
CA ARG A 204 -40.93 21.05 -6.44
C ARG A 204 -40.55 19.61 -6.11
N ARG A 205 -41.25 18.67 -6.73
CA ARG A 205 -40.94 17.24 -6.64
C ARG A 205 -40.36 16.71 -7.94
N TYR A 206 -39.17 16.12 -7.83
CA TYR A 206 -38.50 15.42 -8.91
C TYR A 206 -38.60 13.92 -8.72
N LYS A 207 -38.61 13.20 -9.83
CA LYS A 207 -38.55 11.74 -9.89
C LYS A 207 -37.47 11.30 -10.87
N ALA A 208 -36.83 10.18 -10.57
CA ALA A 208 -35.85 9.56 -11.48
C ALA A 208 -35.90 8.04 -11.31
N ARG A 209 -35.61 7.33 -12.40
CA ARG A 209 -35.46 5.87 -12.41
C ARG A 209 -34.03 5.50 -12.03
N LEU A 210 -33.86 4.53 -11.15
CA LEU A 210 -32.57 3.93 -10.84
C LEU A 210 -32.25 2.88 -11.89
N LEU A 211 -31.10 3.02 -12.54
CA LEU A 211 -30.59 2.10 -13.54
C LEU A 211 -29.49 1.22 -12.95
N ASN A 212 -29.19 0.10 -13.61
CA ASN A 212 -28.13 -0.85 -13.21
C ASN A 212 -28.27 -1.41 -11.78
N VAL A 213 -29.50 -1.65 -11.31
CA VAL A 213 -29.74 -2.36 -10.05
C VAL A 213 -29.40 -3.85 -10.25
N PRO A 214 -28.43 -4.43 -9.52
CA PRO A 214 -28.05 -5.82 -9.71
C PRO A 214 -29.21 -6.78 -9.37
N LEU A 215 -29.37 -7.84 -10.17
CA LEU A 215 -30.40 -8.83 -9.93
C LEU A 215 -30.18 -9.51 -8.56
N GLY A 216 -31.20 -9.50 -7.71
CA GLY A 216 -31.13 -10.07 -6.36
C GLY A 216 -30.47 -9.19 -5.30
N ALA A 217 -29.98 -7.99 -5.66
CA ALA A 217 -29.57 -7.00 -4.66
C ALA A 217 -30.77 -6.37 -3.96
N ASP A 218 -30.54 -5.82 -2.76
CA ASP A 218 -31.54 -4.99 -2.07
C ASP A 218 -31.71 -3.67 -2.81
N TRP A 219 -32.77 -3.60 -3.63
CA TRP A 219 -33.11 -2.43 -4.43
C TRP A 219 -33.36 -1.20 -3.57
N TYR A 220 -33.86 -1.37 -2.33
CA TYR A 220 -34.17 -0.25 -1.45
C TYR A 220 -32.88 0.36 -0.91
N GLN A 221 -31.92 -0.48 -0.50
CA GLN A 221 -30.59 -0.01 -0.12
C GLN A 221 -29.89 0.71 -1.26
N ALA A 222 -29.95 0.18 -2.49
CA ALA A 222 -29.39 0.83 -3.67
C ALA A 222 -30.04 2.21 -3.93
N CYS A 223 -31.37 2.29 -3.81
CA CYS A 223 -32.12 3.55 -3.95
C CYS A 223 -31.70 4.61 -2.91
N MET A 224 -31.62 4.24 -1.63
CA MET A 224 -31.31 5.19 -0.56
C MET A 224 -29.84 5.64 -0.52
N SER A 225 -28.92 4.84 -1.08
CA SER A 225 -27.47 5.11 -1.05
C SER A 225 -26.93 5.80 -2.30
N THR A 226 -27.72 5.86 -3.39
CA THR A 226 -27.28 6.47 -4.64
C THR A 226 -27.61 7.96 -4.65
N SER A 227 -26.61 8.82 -4.82
CA SER A 227 -26.79 10.28 -4.92
C SER A 227 -27.20 10.73 -6.31
N VAL A 228 -28.02 11.77 -6.41
CA VAL A 228 -28.46 12.40 -7.68
C VAL A 228 -27.97 13.84 -7.77
N GLU A 229 -27.79 14.37 -8.98
CA GLU A 229 -27.53 15.79 -9.21
C GLU A 229 -28.79 16.45 -9.80
N ILE A 230 -29.32 17.47 -9.12
CA ILE A 230 -30.46 18.28 -9.58
C ILE A 230 -30.06 19.75 -9.47
N HIS A 231 -30.21 20.51 -10.56
CA HIS A 231 -29.80 21.92 -10.66
C HIS A 231 -28.36 22.20 -10.20
N GLY A 232 -27.43 21.28 -10.49
CA GLY A 232 -26.02 21.42 -10.10
C GLY A 232 -25.73 21.16 -8.61
N ARG A 233 -26.71 20.70 -7.83
CA ARG A 233 -26.52 20.30 -6.43
C ARG A 233 -26.68 18.79 -6.28
N THR A 234 -25.75 18.17 -5.56
CA THR A 234 -25.80 16.74 -5.26
C THR A 234 -26.68 16.48 -4.04
N LEU A 235 -27.74 15.69 -4.22
CA LEU A 235 -28.61 15.20 -3.16
C LEU A 235 -28.25 13.76 -2.85
N SER A 236 -27.84 13.49 -1.61
CA SER A 236 -27.32 12.18 -1.21
C SER A 236 -28.39 11.09 -1.18
N THR A 237 -29.63 11.45 -0.84
CA THR A 237 -30.67 10.48 -0.50
C THR A 237 -32.04 10.97 -0.99
N PRO A 238 -32.84 10.12 -1.65
CA PRO A 238 -34.23 10.43 -1.98
C PRO A 238 -35.11 10.52 -0.74
N GLU A 239 -36.18 11.31 -0.82
CA GLU A 239 -37.22 11.36 0.22
C GLU A 239 -38.03 10.05 0.23
N ARG A 240 -38.24 9.45 -0.95
CA ARG A 240 -39.01 8.23 -1.11
C ARG A 240 -38.44 7.36 -2.23
N CYS A 241 -38.47 6.05 -2.00
CA CYS A 241 -38.16 5.02 -2.98
C CYS A 241 -39.42 4.20 -3.30
N GLU A 242 -39.70 3.97 -4.58
CA GLU A 242 -40.86 3.21 -5.05
C GLU A 242 -40.41 2.12 -6.02
N TYR A 243 -40.95 0.91 -5.87
CA TYR A 243 -40.76 -0.18 -6.84
C TYR A 243 -42.05 -0.34 -7.65
N TRP A 244 -41.96 -0.15 -8.96
CA TRP A 244 -43.12 -0.17 -9.88
C TRP A 244 -42.72 -0.71 -11.25
N ASN A 245 -43.46 -1.69 -11.78
CA ASN A 245 -43.20 -2.32 -13.09
C ASN A 245 -41.74 -2.77 -13.28
N ASP A 246 -41.18 -3.46 -12.29
CA ASP A 246 -39.78 -3.92 -12.25
C ASP A 246 -38.70 -2.83 -12.27
N ASP A 247 -39.12 -1.59 -12.02
CA ASP A 247 -38.25 -0.43 -11.94
C ASP A 247 -38.27 0.19 -10.55
N VAL A 248 -37.13 0.74 -10.16
CA VAL A 248 -36.97 1.48 -8.92
C VAL A 248 -36.96 2.96 -9.24
N TYR A 249 -37.81 3.73 -8.56
CA TYR A 249 -37.88 5.17 -8.68
C TYR A 249 -37.52 5.83 -7.36
N GLY A 250 -36.75 6.91 -7.44
CA GLY A 250 -36.52 7.82 -6.33
C GLY A 250 -37.30 9.10 -6.54
N SER A 251 -37.78 9.71 -5.47
CA SER A 251 -38.40 11.04 -5.47
C SER A 251 -37.68 11.98 -4.51
N TRP A 252 -37.48 13.23 -4.94
CA TRP A 252 -36.83 14.29 -4.15
C TRP A 252 -37.73 15.52 -4.08
N ARG A 253 -37.84 16.11 -2.90
CA ARG A 253 -38.33 17.48 -2.72
C ARG A 253 -37.15 18.43 -2.86
N VAL A 254 -37.17 19.25 -3.88
CA VAL A 254 -36.13 20.23 -4.21
C VAL A 254 -36.70 21.60 -3.89
N ASP A 255 -36.06 22.31 -2.96
CA ASP A 255 -36.48 23.59 -2.38
C ASP A 255 -35.55 24.76 -2.77
N PHE A 256 -34.84 24.62 -3.89
CA PHE A 256 -33.89 25.61 -4.39
C PHE A 256 -33.94 25.70 -5.91
N ASP A 257 -33.65 26.90 -6.42
CA ASP A 257 -33.48 27.17 -7.85
C ASP A 257 -34.72 26.79 -8.69
N GLU A 258 -35.92 26.92 -8.09
CA GLU A 258 -37.24 26.71 -8.71
C GLU A 258 -37.96 28.04 -8.98
N PRO A 259 -37.55 28.82 -9.99
CA PRO A 259 -38.13 30.14 -10.26
C PRO A 259 -39.61 30.09 -10.62
N GLU A 260 -40.07 28.96 -11.15
CA GLU A 260 -41.46 28.73 -11.50
C GLU A 260 -42.40 28.53 -10.30
N CYS A 261 -41.84 28.30 -9.11
CA CYS A 261 -42.54 28.18 -7.83
C CYS A 261 -42.29 29.37 -6.92
N ARG A 262 -42.11 30.56 -7.51
CA ARG A 262 -42.01 31.84 -6.81
C ARG A 262 -43.31 32.62 -7.01
N PRO A 263 -44.39 32.29 -6.30
CA PRO A 263 -45.53 33.18 -6.24
C PRO A 263 -45.10 34.51 -5.59
N ARG A 264 -45.91 35.55 -5.79
CA ARG A 264 -45.66 36.88 -5.24
C ARG A 264 -46.90 37.41 -4.56
N TRP A 265 -46.73 38.24 -3.55
CA TRP A 265 -47.85 38.99 -3.00
C TRP A 265 -48.31 40.08 -3.98
N GLY A 266 -49.58 40.44 -3.88
CA GLY A 266 -50.21 41.44 -4.72
C GLY A 266 -49.60 42.82 -4.55
N ASP A 267 -49.75 43.63 -5.59
CA ASP A 267 -49.19 44.99 -5.63
C ASP A 267 -49.88 45.94 -4.64
N GLN A 268 -51.02 45.53 -4.09
CA GLN A 268 -51.78 46.28 -3.08
C GLN A 268 -51.86 45.48 -1.78
N THR A 269 -51.27 46.01 -0.72
CA THR A 269 -51.43 45.51 0.64
C THR A 269 -52.66 46.15 1.29
N TRP A 270 -53.54 45.31 1.85
CA TRP A 270 -54.75 45.73 2.52
C TRP A 270 -54.50 45.90 4.02
N HIS A 271 -54.62 47.15 4.45
CA HIS A 271 -54.56 47.53 5.85
C HIS A 271 -55.87 47.17 6.55
N LYS A 272 -55.85 46.24 7.50
CA LYS A 272 -57.03 45.87 8.30
C LYS A 272 -57.18 46.71 9.56
N GLY A 273 -56.21 47.58 9.84
CA GLY A 273 -56.17 48.38 11.05
C GLY A 273 -55.78 47.56 12.28
N CYS A 274 -56.05 48.11 13.46
CA CYS A 274 -55.73 47.48 14.72
C CYS A 274 -56.67 46.32 15.00
N LEU A 275 -56.10 45.12 15.14
CA LEU A 275 -56.86 43.90 15.43
C LEU A 275 -57.08 43.74 16.93
N ARG A 276 -56.08 44.15 17.72
CA ARG A 276 -56.06 44.15 19.19
C ARG A 276 -54.95 45.10 19.67
N PRO A 277 -54.92 45.51 20.96
CA PRO A 277 -53.88 46.38 21.47
C PRO A 277 -52.48 45.86 21.15
N GLY A 278 -51.65 46.72 20.56
CA GLY A 278 -50.29 46.43 20.12
C GLY A 278 -50.17 45.65 18.81
N ILE A 279 -51.25 45.32 18.09
CA ILE A 279 -51.22 44.48 16.88
C ILE A 279 -52.00 45.10 15.72
N TYR A 280 -51.30 45.35 14.61
CA TYR A 280 -51.83 45.82 13.34
C TYR A 280 -51.98 44.67 12.33
N GLY A 281 -53.13 44.61 11.65
CA GLY A 281 -53.41 43.59 10.65
C GLY A 281 -53.09 44.04 9.22
N LEU A 282 -52.35 43.22 8.49
CA LEU A 282 -52.09 43.39 7.05
C LEU A 282 -52.57 42.16 6.29
N GLU A 283 -53.13 42.35 5.09
CA GLU A 283 -53.44 41.27 4.16
C GLU A 283 -52.89 41.55 2.78
N ALA A 284 -52.58 40.50 2.03
CA ALA A 284 -52.27 40.59 0.61
C ALA A 284 -52.73 39.31 -0.11
N PRO A 285 -53.34 39.43 -1.30
CA PRO A 285 -53.59 38.27 -2.14
C PRO A 285 -52.25 37.72 -2.67
N LEU A 286 -52.12 36.41 -2.71
CA LEU A 286 -51.00 35.72 -3.35
C LEU A 286 -51.32 35.59 -4.85
N TRP A 287 -50.32 35.77 -5.72
CA TRP A 287 -50.43 35.65 -7.16
C TRP A 287 -49.40 34.67 -7.72
N GLY A 288 -49.69 34.13 -8.90
CA GLY A 288 -48.78 33.24 -9.64
C GLY A 288 -48.95 31.76 -9.30
N GLN A 289 -49.99 31.39 -8.58
CA GLN A 289 -50.36 29.99 -8.35
C GLN A 289 -50.88 29.35 -9.63
N LYS A 290 -50.58 28.08 -9.81
CA LYS A 290 -51.01 27.25 -10.94
C LYS A 290 -52.02 26.21 -10.49
N TYR A 291 -52.73 25.64 -11.46
CA TYR A 291 -53.63 24.52 -11.19
C TYR A 291 -52.84 23.32 -10.66
N GLY A 292 -53.28 22.79 -9.51
CA GLY A 292 -52.66 21.65 -8.85
C GLY A 292 -51.60 22.02 -7.81
N ASP A 293 -51.20 23.29 -7.71
CA ASP A 293 -50.30 23.76 -6.66
C ASP A 293 -50.91 23.55 -5.26
N ASP A 294 -50.05 23.28 -4.29
CA ASP A 294 -50.43 23.37 -2.88
C ASP A 294 -50.49 24.85 -2.47
N ILE A 295 -51.61 25.50 -2.80
CA ILE A 295 -51.83 26.93 -2.56
C ILE A 295 -51.74 27.33 -1.09
N TRP A 296 -51.98 26.38 -0.17
CA TRP A 296 -51.85 26.61 1.28
C TRP A 296 -50.39 26.63 1.68
N ALA A 297 -49.62 25.62 1.27
CA ALA A 297 -48.19 25.56 1.54
C ALA A 297 -47.45 26.72 0.88
N LEU A 298 -47.80 27.08 -0.37
CA LEU A 298 -47.28 28.28 -1.03
C LEU A 298 -47.54 29.53 -0.20
N CYS A 299 -48.77 29.76 0.24
CA CYS A 299 -49.10 30.93 1.05
C CYS A 299 -48.29 30.97 2.36
N MET A 300 -48.18 29.85 3.07
CA MET A 300 -47.46 29.78 4.34
C MET A 300 -45.93 29.87 4.22
N THR A 301 -45.36 29.62 3.03
CA THR A 301 -43.90 29.59 2.82
C THR A 301 -43.39 30.72 1.94
N THR A 302 -44.28 31.48 1.28
CA THR A 302 -43.86 32.64 0.49
C THR A 302 -43.35 33.74 1.43
N PRO A 303 -42.14 34.29 1.19
CA PRO A 303 -41.62 35.41 1.99
C PRO A 303 -42.50 36.65 1.88
N GLY A 304 -42.62 37.43 2.97
CA GLY A 304 -43.54 38.56 3.12
C GLY A 304 -43.03 39.86 2.52
N TRP A 305 -42.56 39.83 1.27
CA TRP A 305 -42.22 41.05 0.52
C TRP A 305 -43.50 41.76 0.06
N LEU A 306 -44.03 42.62 0.94
CA LEU A 306 -45.28 43.34 0.72
C LEU A 306 -45.05 44.71 0.07
N SER A 307 -45.97 45.11 -0.81
CA SER A 307 -45.93 46.43 -1.46
C SER A 307 -46.06 47.56 -0.44
N GLY A 308 -45.17 48.55 -0.50
CA GLY A 308 -45.12 49.66 0.47
C GLY A 308 -44.36 49.34 1.76
N TYR A 309 -43.87 48.11 1.93
CA TYR A 309 -43.04 47.71 3.07
C TYR A 309 -41.60 47.44 2.59
N PRO A 310 -40.58 48.09 3.17
CA PRO A 310 -39.21 48.00 2.66
C PRO A 310 -38.50 46.69 3.01
N ASN A 311 -39.01 45.93 3.97
CA ASN A 311 -38.37 44.73 4.51
C ASN A 311 -39.28 43.51 4.35
N ASP A 312 -38.69 42.33 4.36
CA ASP A 312 -39.42 41.06 4.45
C ASP A 312 -40.16 41.00 5.80
N MET A 313 -41.49 40.92 5.74
CA MET A 313 -42.35 40.79 6.91
C MET A 313 -42.39 39.35 7.45
N GLY A 314 -41.63 38.44 6.85
CA GLY A 314 -41.67 37.00 7.12
C GLY A 314 -42.91 36.36 6.52
N HIS A 315 -43.16 35.11 6.90
CA HIS A 315 -44.33 34.37 6.44
C HIS A 315 -45.63 34.89 7.06
N PRO A 316 -46.77 34.78 6.36
CA PRO A 316 -48.05 35.18 6.92
C PRO A 316 -48.35 34.38 8.20
N THR A 317 -48.96 35.06 9.17
CA THR A 317 -49.43 34.44 10.41
C THR A 317 -50.51 33.39 10.13
N TYR A 318 -51.36 33.65 9.13
CA TYR A 318 -52.30 32.67 8.63
C TYR A 318 -52.66 32.93 7.16
N CYS A 319 -53.16 31.89 6.50
CA CYS A 319 -53.71 31.96 5.15
C CYS A 319 -55.22 31.71 5.14
N LYS A 320 -55.94 32.31 4.19
CA LYS A 320 -57.36 32.01 3.95
C LYS A 320 -57.67 32.08 2.46
N GLN A 321 -58.56 31.21 2.00
CA GLN A 321 -59.10 31.31 0.65
C GLN A 321 -60.27 32.29 0.68
N GLU A 322 -60.19 33.39 -0.09
CA GLU A 322 -61.28 34.35 -0.23
C GLU A 322 -61.83 34.35 -1.66
N GLY A 323 -63.15 34.57 -1.80
CA GLY A 323 -63.83 34.70 -3.09
C GLY A 323 -64.22 33.40 -3.78
N ASP A 324 -64.85 33.54 -4.94
CA ASP A 324 -64.92 32.46 -5.94
C ASP A 324 -63.49 32.14 -6.42
N ARG A 325 -63.30 30.97 -7.04
CA ARG A 325 -62.01 30.29 -7.33
C ARG A 325 -60.87 31.14 -7.94
N ASP A 326 -61.14 32.39 -8.33
CA ASP A 326 -60.26 33.29 -9.07
C ASP A 326 -59.52 34.34 -8.21
N ILE A 327 -59.93 34.64 -6.97
CA ILE A 327 -59.24 35.63 -6.11
C ILE A 327 -57.99 35.03 -5.41
N GLY A 328 -57.90 33.70 -5.36
CA GLY A 328 -56.73 32.99 -4.86
C GLY A 328 -56.61 32.94 -3.33
N MET A 329 -55.41 32.64 -2.85
CA MET A 329 -55.11 32.56 -1.42
C MET A 329 -54.69 33.93 -0.88
N VAL A 330 -55.20 34.35 0.27
CA VAL A 330 -54.84 35.61 0.93
C VAL A 330 -54.02 35.29 2.18
N GLY A 331 -52.83 35.89 2.30
CA GLY A 331 -52.03 35.86 3.51
C GLY A 331 -52.43 37.00 4.46
N ARG A 332 -52.41 36.76 5.77
CA ARG A 332 -52.54 37.80 6.80
C ARG A 332 -51.30 37.82 7.69
N TRP A 333 -50.81 39.03 8.00
CA TRP A 333 -49.76 39.28 8.98
C TRP A 333 -50.33 40.04 10.18
N GLU A 334 -49.99 39.59 11.39
CA GLU A 334 -50.20 40.32 12.65
C GLU A 334 -48.88 40.97 13.06
N VAL A 335 -48.75 42.27 12.82
CA VAL A 335 -47.51 43.02 13.04
C VAL A 335 -47.62 43.82 14.33
N PRO A 336 -46.61 43.80 15.21
CA PRO A 336 -46.58 44.68 16.37
C PRO A 336 -46.62 46.16 15.96
N ASP A 337 -47.55 46.92 16.54
CA ASP A 337 -47.68 48.37 16.33
C ASP A 337 -48.14 49.04 17.62
N ASP A 338 -47.26 49.84 18.23
CA ASP A 338 -47.53 50.54 19.49
C ASP A 338 -48.64 51.61 19.34
N ASN A 339 -48.98 52.00 18.10
CA ASN A 339 -50.08 52.93 17.85
C ASN A 339 -51.47 52.25 17.86
N CYS A 340 -51.51 50.93 18.00
CA CYS A 340 -52.76 50.20 18.15
C CYS A 340 -53.21 50.11 19.60
N TRP A 341 -54.24 50.87 19.96
CA TRP A 341 -54.86 50.88 21.30
C TRP A 341 -56.23 50.23 21.37
#